data_AF-A0A0S8IQM8-F1
#
_entry.id   AF-A0A0S8IQM8-F1
#
_cell.length_a   1.000
_cell.length_b   1.000
_cell.length_c   1.000
_cell.angle_alpha   90.00
_cell.angle_beta   90.00
_cell.angle_gamma   90.00
#
_symmetry.space_group_name_H-M   'P 1'
#
loop_
_entity.id
_entity.type
_entity.pdbx_description
1 polymer ?
#
loop_
_entity_poly.entity_id
_entity_poly.type
_entity_poly.pdbx_seq_one_letter_code
_entity_poly.pdbx_strand_id
1 'polypeptide(L)' 'MYLDATEKFDKMYKNRYEAVILTAKYARRMNLERSRQKSEGEEETIPEEKQSKVLAQALKDVLDENVEFERSERI' A
#
# COMPACT_ATOMS: atom_id res chain seq x y z
N MET A 1 -3.62 -21.95 -2.90
CA MET A 1 -4.16 -21.97 -1.53
C MET A 1 -3.97 -20.56 -0.97
N TYR A 2 -5.02 -19.73 -1.03
CA TYR A 2 -4.98 -18.36 -0.47
C TYR A 2 -5.08 -18.45 1.05
N LEU A 3 -4.02 -18.88 1.72
CA LEU A 3 -3.87 -18.52 3.12
C LEU A 3 -3.60 -17.01 3.15
N ASP A 4 -4.65 -16.29 3.54
CA ASP A 4 -4.56 -15.57 4.80
C ASP A 4 -4.11 -14.09 4.77
N ALA A 5 -4.59 -13.28 3.82
CA ALA A 5 -4.45 -11.82 3.96
C ALA A 5 -5.11 -11.33 5.26
N THR A 6 -6.23 -11.93 5.66
CA THR A 6 -7.02 -11.54 6.83
C THR A 6 -6.38 -11.91 8.17
N GLU A 7 -5.94 -13.15 8.40
CA GLU A 7 -5.22 -13.53 9.62
C GLU A 7 -3.77 -13.00 9.62
N LYS A 8 -3.11 -12.73 8.48
CA LYS A 8 -1.89 -11.90 8.46
C LYS A 8 -2.16 -10.51 9.02
N PHE A 9 -3.25 -9.86 8.57
CA PHE A 9 -3.63 -8.56 9.11
C PHE A 9 -4.01 -8.61 10.59
N ASP A 10 -4.71 -9.66 11.03
CA ASP A 10 -5.05 -9.84 12.45
C ASP A 10 -3.79 -10.04 13.32
N LYS A 11 -2.68 -10.53 12.76
CA LYS A 11 -1.39 -10.67 13.46
C LYS A 11 -0.56 -9.37 13.48
N MET A 12 -0.58 -8.61 12.38
CA MET A 12 0.24 -7.41 12.21
C MET A 12 -0.38 -6.16 12.85
N TYR A 13 -1.71 -6.04 12.81
CA TYR A 13 -2.43 -4.83 13.18
C TYR A 13 -3.38 -5.06 14.36
N LYS A 14 -3.69 -3.99 15.10
CA LYS A 14 -4.60 -4.08 16.26
C LYS A 14 -5.98 -4.58 15.86
N ASN A 15 -6.40 -4.25 14.64
CA ASN A 15 -7.66 -4.71 14.05
C ASN A 15 -7.64 -4.55 12.51
N ARG A 16 -8.62 -5.19 11.85
CA ARG A 16 -8.77 -5.17 10.39
C ARG A 16 -9.02 -3.77 9.81
N TYR A 17 -9.66 -2.86 10.56
CA TYR A 17 -9.91 -1.51 10.08
C TYR A 17 -8.63 -0.69 9.99
N GLU A 18 -7.71 -0.88 10.95
CA GLU A 18 -6.38 -0.27 10.91
C GLU A 18 -5.62 -0.72 9.64
N ALA A 19 -5.61 -2.02 9.34
CA ALA A 19 -4.99 -2.55 8.13
C ALA A 19 -5.55 -1.91 6.85
N VAL A 20 -6.86 -1.73 6.76
CA VAL A 20 -7.53 -1.06 5.63
C VAL A 20 -7.09 0.40 5.53
N ILE A 21 -7.07 1.13 6.65
CA ILE A 21 -6.67 2.54 6.69
C ILE A 21 -5.22 2.72 6.23
N LEU A 22 -4.31 1.88 6.72
CA LEU A 22 -2.88 1.95 6.39
C LEU A 22 -2.65 1.63 4.91
N THR A 23 -3.29 0.57 4.41
CA THR A 23 -3.26 0.21 2.98
C THR A 23 -3.77 1.35 2.10
N ALA A 24 -4.89 1.98 2.47
CA ALA A 24 -5.46 3.10 1.73
C ALA A 24 -4.56 4.35 1.76
N LYS A 25 -3.94 4.65 2.90
CA LYS A 25 -2.97 5.76 3.03
C LYS A 25 -1.75 5.54 2.15
N TYR A 26 -1.21 4.32 2.16
CA TYR A 26 -0.05 3.98 1.34
C TYR A 26 -0.38 4.04 -0.16
N ALA A 27 -1.50 3.47 -0.59
CA ALA A 27 -1.97 3.58 -1.97
C ALA A 27 -2.15 5.05 -2.44
N ARG A 28 -2.63 5.94 -1.56
CA ARG A 28 -2.72 7.37 -1.86
C ARG A 28 -1.34 8.01 -2.04
N ARG A 29 -0.37 7.65 -1.20
CA ARG A 29 1.02 8.14 -1.31
C ARG A 29 1.64 7.73 -2.65
N MET A 30 1.50 6.44 -3.02
CA MET A 30 1.98 5.93 -4.31
C MET A 30 1.35 6.65 -5.51
N ASN A 31 0.05 6.94 -5.44
CA ASN A 31 -0.63 7.70 -6.50
C ASN A 31 -0.12 9.14 -6.60
N LEU A 32 0.17 9.79 -5.47
CA LEU A 32 0.72 11.13 -5.44
C LEU A 32 2.13 11.16 -6.04
N GLU A 33 2.98 10.20 -5.67
CA GLU A 33 4.34 10.04 -6.22
C GLU A 33 4.29 9.81 -7.74
N ARG A 34 3.46 8.87 -8.22
CA ARG A 34 3.26 8.63 -9.67
C ARG A 34 2.76 9.87 -10.41
N SER A 35 1.90 10.67 -9.77
CA SER A 35 1.39 11.91 -10.37
C SER A 35 2.48 12.98 -10.45
N ARG A 36 3.37 13.05 -9.45
CA ARG A 36 4.53 13.96 -9.45
C ARG A 36 5.55 13.58 -10.53
N GLN A 37 5.93 12.31 -10.61
CA GLN A 37 6.83 11.79 -11.65
C GLN A 37 6.31 12.12 -13.07
N LYS A 38 5.00 11.90 -13.30
CA LYS A 38 4.35 12.30 -14.55
C LYS A 38 4.42 13.81 -14.82
N SER A 39 4.29 14.66 -13.80
CA SER A 39 4.38 16.11 -13.97
C SER A 39 5.80 16.62 -14.16
N GLU A 40 6.81 15.90 -13.67
CA GLU A 40 8.23 16.22 -13.78
C GLU A 40 8.85 15.69 -15.09
N GLY A 41 8.07 14.99 -15.92
CA GLY A 41 8.52 14.42 -17.19
C GLY A 41 9.42 13.20 -17.02
N GLU A 42 9.48 12.63 -15.82
CA GLU A 42 10.09 11.32 -15.56
C GLU A 42 9.14 10.24 -16.09
N GLU A 43 9.20 9.97 -17.40
CA GLU A 43 8.53 8.81 -18.00
C GLU A 43 9.27 7.54 -17.60
N GLU A 44 8.97 7.02 -16.40
CA GLU A 44 9.15 5.58 -16.19
C GLU A 44 8.19 4.85 -17.14
N THR A 45 8.75 4.27 -18.20
CA THR A 45 8.04 3.34 -19.10
C THR A 45 7.77 2.04 -18.36
N ILE A 46 6.82 2.07 -17.41
CA ILE A 46 6.28 0.86 -16.81
C ILE A 46 5.39 0.21 -17.87
N PRO A 47 5.71 -1.01 -18.34
CA PRO A 47 4.89 -1.71 -19.32
C PRO A 47 3.43 -1.75 -18.85
N GLU A 48 2.46 -1.44 -19.73
CA GLU A 48 1.03 -1.40 -19.38
C GLU A 48 0.56 -2.71 -18.71
N GLU A 49 1.13 -3.85 -19.11
CA GLU A 49 0.86 -5.17 -18.52
C GLU A 49 1.32 -5.33 -17.06
N LYS A 50 2.18 -4.44 -16.55
CA LYS A 50 2.67 -4.41 -15.16
C LYS A 50 2.00 -3.33 -14.31
N GLN A 51 1.03 -2.58 -14.83
CA GLN A 51 0.26 -1.65 -14.03
C GLN A 51 -0.74 -2.41 -13.15
N SER A 52 -0.24 -3.11 -12.13
CA SER A 52 -1.10 -3.56 -11.03
C SER A 52 -1.84 -2.35 -10.47
N LYS A 53 -3.14 -2.52 -10.18
CA LYS A 53 -3.92 -1.46 -9.53
C LYS A 53 -3.16 -1.04 -8.28
N VAL A 54 -2.96 0.27 -8.10
CA VAL A 54 -2.13 0.83 -7.01
C VAL A 54 -2.54 0.28 -5.65
N LEU A 55 -3.83 0.04 -5.46
CA LEU A 55 -4.37 -0.58 -4.25
C LEU A 55 -3.92 -2.03 -4.04
N ALA A 56 -3.84 -2.83 -5.11
CA ALA A 56 -3.38 -4.22 -5.03
C ALA A 56 -1.87 -4.30 -4.73
N GLN A 57 -1.08 -3.38 -5.30
CA GLN A 57 0.34 -3.26 -4.96
C GLN A 57 0.52 -2.83 -3.51
N ALA A 58 -0.19 -1.78 -3.09
CA ALA A 58 -0.17 -1.30 -1.72
C ALA A 58 -0.55 -2.40 -0.72
N LEU A 59 -1.59 -3.18 -1.02
CA LEU A 59 -2.00 -4.30 -0.19
C LEU A 59 -0.88 -5.33 -0.02
N LYS A 60 -0.19 -5.67 -1.13
CA LYS A 60 0.93 -6.60 -1.10
C LYS A 60 2.08 -6.07 -0.26
N ASP A 61 2.48 -4.82 -0.47
CA ASP A 61 3.64 -4.23 0.22
C ASP A 61 3.40 -4.13 1.73
N VAL A 62 2.16 -3.85 2.14
CA VAL A 62 1.74 -3.85 3.55
C VAL A 62 1.75 -5.27 4.14
N LEU A 63 1.28 -6.28 3.40
CA LEU A 63 1.27 -7.69 3.83
C LEU A 63 2.67 -8.34 3.88
N ASP A 64 3.62 -7.78 3.13
CA ASP A 64 5.01 -8.24 3.06
C ASP A 64 5.90 -7.46 4.05
N GLU A 65 5.33 -6.64 4.94
CA GLU A 65 6.04 -5.81 5.94
C GLU A 65 7.04 -4.81 5.35
N ASN A 66 6.90 -4.48 4.06
CA ASN A 66 7.77 -3.53 3.37
C ASN A 66 7.43 -2.05 3.69
N VAL A 67 6.45 -1.81 4.57
CA VAL A 67 5.96 -0.47 4.91
C VAL A 67 5.85 -0.32 6.42
N GLU A 68 6.68 0.55 6.99
CA GLU A 68 6.58 0.97 8.38
C GLU A 68 5.57 2.11 8.53
N PHE A 69 4.68 1.99 9.52
CA PHE A 69 3.73 3.05 9.87
C PHE A 69 3.92 3.45 11.32
N GLU A 70 4.24 4.72 11.56
CA GLU A 70 4.24 5.28 12.91
C GLU A 70 2.81 5.35 13.43
N ARG A 71 2.54 4.65 14.54
CA ARG A 71 1.30 4.82 15.30
C ARG A 71 1.43 6.09 16.13
N SER A 72 0.60 7.09 15.84
CA SER A 72 0.52 8.27 16.70
C SER A 72 -0.16 7.87 18.01
N GLU A 73 0.59 7.90 19.11
CA GLU A 73 0.04 7.74 20.47
C GLU A 73 -0.75 9.00 20.87
N ARG A 74 -1.91 9.23 20.27
CA ARG A 74 -2.85 10.24 20.74
C ARG A 74 -4.16 9.59 21.12
N ILE A 75 -4.40 9.55 22.43
CA ILE A 75 -5.70 9.38 23.08
C ILE A 75 -6.30 10.78 23.23
#